data_AF-A0A835EIZ9-F1
#
_entry.id   AF-A0A835EIZ9-F1
#
_cell.length_a   1.000
_cell.length_b   1.000
_cell.length_c   1.000
_cell.angle_alpha   90.00
_cell.angle_beta   90.00
_cell.angle_gamma   90.00
#
_symmetry.space_group_name_H-M   'P 1'
#
loop_
_entity.id
_entity.type
_entity.pdbx_description
1 polymer ?
#
loop_
_entity_poly.entity_id
_entity_poly.type
_entity_poly.pdbx_seq_one_letter_code
_entity_poly.pdbx_strand_id
1 'polypeptide(L)'
;MTIGISALILGLWPMHVIWTYYCIIRTKMVGPVVKLLLLIAVTVILVLWIIIGITGSILAGLAYGFLAPAMATFDAVGEGKEKPLVHCFLDGTWSTITGSCTVVRDVKDMLLHSYFSIMDEVRLHAPPDGKPYEIRLLHIPGAILAAACGLVVDAIMFTLIALYKFPVMLFKGWKRLIEDLVGREGPFLETACVPFAGLAIILWPLAVIGAFLASIICSIPFGTYAAVVVYQESSFFLGLSYVLSSVSIFDEYTNDVLDMAPGSCFPRFKYRKDEASSHGGSLSRHTSFKGKHDGKKAPQRVTSFKSSFDEYNPFKLLDLLFIECKHHGKDLVAEGVINPKDIEGTKAGKVSNGVLNVGLPAYVILKALLRSAKANSDGLILSDGFEITSDNRPKSKIFEWFFDPLMVIKDQIKAENFTEEEEAYLEKQVLLISDPKRIKENLIRLPSLSEQKQAEIEAFARRLQGITKSMSRYPTAKRRFDVLVKSLSEELARTMGSQTANGSQVRKTKSGIVRMLSQRSVGKTTGIQGDDPEAQLTSDVYTE
;
A
#
# COMPACT_ATOMS: atom_id res chain seq x y z
N MET A 1 -12.28 -18.63 3.49
CA MET A 1 -11.34 -17.52 3.77
C MET A 1 -10.79 -17.53 5.20
N THR A 2 -11.65 -17.48 6.23
CA THR A 2 -11.28 -17.47 7.66
C THR A 2 -10.30 -18.56 8.05
N ILE A 3 -10.59 -19.82 7.73
CA ILE A 3 -9.71 -20.97 8.03
C ILE A 3 -8.32 -20.78 7.40
N GLY A 4 -8.27 -20.41 6.12
CA GLY A 4 -7.01 -20.22 5.40
C GLY A 4 -6.15 -19.11 5.99
N ILE A 5 -6.73 -17.95 6.27
CA ILE A 5 -6.02 -16.81 6.87
C ILE A 5 -5.58 -17.15 8.31
N SER A 6 -6.47 -17.72 9.13
CA SER A 6 -6.15 -18.11 10.51
C SER A 6 -5.02 -19.15 10.56
N ALA A 7 -5.05 -20.16 9.68
CA ALA A 7 -4.00 -21.16 9.59
C ALA A 7 -2.65 -20.55 9.19
N LEU A 8 -2.64 -19.60 8.25
CA LEU A 8 -1.42 -18.88 7.86
C LEU A 8 -0.85 -18.04 9.01
N ILE A 9 -1.71 -17.31 9.72
CA ILE A 9 -1.29 -16.48 10.86
C ILE A 9 -0.70 -17.37 11.95
N LEU A 10 -1.43 -18.39 12.40
CA LEU A 10 -0.97 -19.28 13.47
C LEU A 10 0.27 -20.09 13.08
N GLY A 11 0.32 -20.59 11.83
CA GLY A 11 1.43 -21.40 11.34
C GLY A 11 2.72 -20.61 11.15
N LEU A 12 2.65 -19.37 10.66
CA LEU A 12 3.83 -18.53 10.43
C LEU A 12 4.24 -17.71 11.66
N TRP A 13 3.38 -17.57 12.67
CA TRP A 13 3.66 -16.76 13.85
C TRP A 13 4.96 -17.14 14.57
N PRO A 14 5.28 -18.43 14.86
CA PRO A 14 6.54 -18.77 15.51
C PRO A 14 7.77 -18.33 14.70
N MET A 15 7.70 -18.44 13.37
CA MET A 15 8.76 -18.02 12.47
C MET A 15 8.92 -16.49 12.48
N HIS A 16 7.81 -15.76 12.46
CA HIS A 16 7.76 -14.29 12.54
C HIS A 16 8.33 -13.75 13.85
N VAL A 17 7.97 -14.38 14.96
CA VAL A 17 8.53 -14.13 16.30
C VAL A 17 10.05 -14.27 16.24
N ILE A 18 10.57 -15.47 15.92
CA ILE A 18 12.01 -15.75 15.92
C ILE A 18 12.77 -14.79 15.01
N TRP A 19 12.28 -14.56 13.79
CA TRP A 19 12.92 -13.67 12.83
C TRP A 19 12.96 -12.21 13.30
N THR A 20 11.88 -11.75 13.94
CA THR A 20 11.77 -10.39 14.46
C THR A 20 12.74 -10.13 15.59
N TYR A 21 12.79 -11.02 16.60
CA TYR A 21 13.77 -10.93 17.67
C TYR A 21 15.19 -10.93 17.10
N TYR A 22 15.47 -11.82 16.15
CA TYR A 22 16.77 -11.88 15.48
C TYR A 22 17.14 -10.55 14.79
N CYS A 23 16.23 -9.96 14.02
CA CYS A 23 16.49 -8.70 13.32
C CYS A 23 16.70 -7.51 14.28
N ILE A 24 15.91 -7.40 15.35
CA ILE A 24 16.05 -6.33 16.35
C ILE A 24 17.35 -6.48 17.16
N ILE A 25 17.75 -7.70 17.49
CA ILE A 25 19.02 -7.92 18.20
C ILE A 25 20.20 -7.55 17.30
N ARG A 26 20.15 -7.91 16.02
CA ARG A 26 21.24 -7.77 15.06
C ARG A 26 21.33 -6.40 14.38
N THR A 27 20.28 -5.58 14.42
CA THR A 27 20.30 -4.27 13.75
C THR A 27 21.38 -3.36 14.34
N LYS A 28 21.99 -2.54 13.47
CA LYS A 28 22.96 -1.50 13.85
C LYS A 28 22.30 -0.12 13.99
N MET A 29 21.01 -0.01 13.66
CA MET A 29 20.27 1.25 13.67
C MET A 29 20.08 1.84 15.07
N VAL A 30 19.93 0.99 16.08
CA VAL A 30 19.50 1.38 17.43
C VAL A 30 20.48 0.91 18.49
N GLY A 31 20.68 1.71 19.53
CA GLY A 31 21.54 1.35 20.65
C GLY A 31 20.92 0.31 21.61
N PRO A 32 21.68 -0.20 22.59
CA PRO A 32 21.27 -1.33 23.44
C PRO A 32 19.97 -1.11 24.21
N VAL A 33 19.75 0.09 24.75
CA VAL A 33 18.54 0.44 25.52
C VAL A 33 17.31 0.44 24.62
N VAL A 34 17.43 1.02 23.43
CA VAL A 34 16.34 1.07 22.45
C VAL A 34 16.02 -0.33 21.93
N LYS A 35 17.03 -1.19 21.75
CA LYS A 35 16.80 -2.61 21.44
C LYS A 35 15.95 -3.29 22.51
N LEU A 36 16.30 -3.13 23.79
CA LEU A 36 15.52 -3.72 24.88
C LEU A 36 14.05 -3.26 24.86
N LEU A 37 13.82 -1.96 24.70
CA LEU A 37 12.48 -1.40 24.60
C LEU A 37 11.72 -1.91 23.38
N LEU A 38 12.37 -1.98 22.22
CA LEU A 38 11.80 -2.54 21.00
C LEU A 38 11.45 -4.02 21.15
N LEU A 39 12.28 -4.80 21.85
CA LEU A 39 11.98 -6.21 22.13
C LEU A 39 10.71 -6.36 22.97
N ILE A 40 10.54 -5.53 24.01
CA ILE A 40 9.32 -5.52 24.82
C ILE A 40 8.12 -5.08 23.98
N ALA A 41 8.23 -3.96 23.28
CA ALA A 41 7.14 -3.42 22.46
C ALA A 41 6.71 -4.39 21.36
N VAL A 42 7.67 -5.01 20.66
CA VAL A 42 7.36 -5.95 19.57
C VAL A 42 6.72 -7.23 20.10
N THR A 43 7.04 -7.64 21.33
CA THR A 43 6.36 -8.77 21.99
C THR A 43 4.86 -8.51 22.08
N VAL A 44 4.49 -7.32 22.58
CA VAL A 44 3.08 -6.90 22.69
C VAL A 44 2.42 -6.85 21.31
N ILE A 45 3.09 -6.26 20.32
CA ILE A 45 2.57 -6.16 18.95
C ILE A 45 2.36 -7.56 18.33
N LEU A 46 3.30 -8.49 18.50
CA LEU A 46 3.21 -9.85 17.95
C LEU A 46 2.05 -10.66 18.58
N VAL A 47 1.75 -10.44 19.85
CA VAL A 47 0.60 -11.07 20.52
C VAL A 47 -0.71 -10.44 20.05
N LEU A 48 -0.80 -9.11 20.03
CA LEU A 48 -1.97 -8.39 19.54
C LEU A 48 -2.29 -8.74 18.08
N TRP A 49 -1.26 -8.93 17.25
CA TRP A 49 -1.39 -9.32 15.86
C TRP A 49 -2.17 -10.64 15.68
N ILE A 50 -1.98 -11.63 16.56
CA ILE A 50 -2.77 -12.87 16.50
C ILE A 50 -4.25 -12.58 16.73
N ILE A 51 -4.55 -11.82 17.78
CA ILE A 51 -5.94 -11.53 18.19
C ILE A 51 -6.66 -10.76 17.09
N ILE A 52 -6.02 -9.68 16.61
CA ILE A 52 -6.55 -8.81 15.56
C ILE A 52 -6.66 -9.60 14.25
N GLY A 53 -5.63 -10.38 13.90
CA GLY A 53 -5.59 -11.15 12.67
C GLY A 53 -6.67 -12.23 12.59
N ILE A 54 -6.88 -13.00 13.67
CA ILE A 54 -7.94 -14.02 13.72
C ILE A 54 -9.32 -13.36 13.70
N THR A 55 -9.56 -12.36 14.55
CA THR A 55 -10.84 -11.64 14.62
C THR A 55 -11.17 -10.98 13.28
N GLY A 56 -10.19 -10.30 12.68
CA GLY A 56 -10.30 -9.70 11.35
C GLY A 56 -10.59 -10.73 10.27
N SER A 57 -10.00 -11.93 10.33
CA SER A 57 -10.27 -13.00 9.36
C SER A 57 -11.69 -13.58 9.46
N ILE A 58 -12.28 -13.58 10.65
CA ILE A 58 -13.67 -13.99 10.87
C ILE A 58 -14.60 -12.93 10.30
N LEU A 59 -14.40 -11.66 10.67
CA LEU A 59 -15.21 -10.54 10.20
C LEU A 59 -15.13 -10.38 8.69
N ALA A 60 -13.93 -10.38 8.11
CA ALA A 60 -13.73 -10.33 6.66
C ALA A 60 -14.34 -11.56 5.98
N GLY A 61 -14.20 -12.74 6.59
CA GLY A 61 -14.82 -13.99 6.12
C GLY A 61 -16.32 -13.90 5.97
N LEU A 62 -16.99 -13.43 7.02
CA LEU A 62 -18.44 -13.24 7.06
C LEU A 62 -18.89 -12.15 6.08
N ALA A 63 -18.22 -11.00 6.09
CA ALA A 63 -18.56 -9.88 5.21
C ALA A 63 -18.39 -10.26 3.74
N TYR A 64 -17.25 -10.81 3.35
CA TYR A 64 -16.99 -11.20 1.95
C TYR A 64 -17.89 -12.36 1.51
N GLY A 65 -18.10 -13.36 2.38
CA GLY A 65 -18.95 -14.51 2.09
C GLY A 65 -20.43 -14.18 1.96
N PHE A 66 -20.90 -13.10 2.57
CA PHE A 66 -22.28 -12.62 2.45
C PHE A 66 -22.45 -11.58 1.32
N LEU A 67 -21.56 -10.59 1.27
CA LEU A 67 -21.70 -9.46 0.35
C LEU A 67 -21.35 -9.83 -1.10
N ALA A 68 -20.32 -10.65 -1.34
CA ALA A 68 -19.92 -10.96 -2.71
C ALA A 68 -20.99 -11.75 -3.50
N PRO A 69 -21.60 -12.81 -2.94
CA PRO A 69 -22.71 -13.49 -3.62
C PRO A 69 -23.95 -12.60 -3.76
N ALA A 70 -24.22 -11.74 -2.78
CA ALA A 70 -25.33 -10.78 -2.86
C ALA A 70 -25.13 -9.81 -4.04
N MET A 71 -23.94 -9.23 -4.19
CA MET A 71 -23.63 -8.35 -5.34
C MET A 71 -23.75 -9.09 -6.68
N ALA A 72 -23.22 -10.32 -6.78
CA ALA A 72 -23.35 -11.13 -7.99
C ALA A 72 -24.82 -11.45 -8.34
N THR A 73 -25.70 -11.57 -7.33
CA THR A 73 -27.14 -11.74 -7.53
C THR A 73 -27.74 -10.51 -8.23
N PHE A 74 -27.36 -9.32 -7.80
CA PHE A 74 -27.86 -8.07 -8.37
C PHE A 74 -27.34 -7.83 -9.78
N ASP A 75 -26.06 -8.13 -10.03
CA ASP A 75 -25.47 -8.04 -11.37
C ASP A 75 -26.19 -8.97 -12.35
N ALA A 76 -26.46 -10.23 -11.96
CA ALA A 76 -27.18 -11.19 -12.80
C ALA A 76 -28.64 -10.79 -13.09
N VAL A 77 -29.31 -10.13 -12.15
CA VAL A 77 -30.68 -9.61 -12.33
C VAL A 77 -30.69 -8.34 -13.19
N GLY A 78 -29.68 -7.47 -13.06
CA GLY A 78 -29.52 -6.25 -13.87
C GLY A 78 -29.18 -6.54 -15.34
N GLU A 79 -28.43 -7.61 -15.61
CA GLU A 79 -28.05 -8.03 -16.97
C GLU A 79 -29.15 -8.80 -17.72
N GLY A 80 -30.28 -9.10 -17.08
CA GLY A 80 -31.42 -9.77 -17.74
C GLY A 80 -31.13 -11.22 -18.19
N LYS A 81 -30.19 -11.91 -17.54
CA LYS A 81 -29.78 -13.28 -17.89
C LYS A 81 -30.91 -14.30 -17.73
N GLU A 82 -30.96 -15.29 -18.61
CA GLU A 82 -31.90 -16.42 -18.48
C GLU A 82 -31.57 -17.25 -17.23
N LYS A 83 -32.59 -17.59 -16.43
CA LYS A 83 -32.49 -18.28 -15.12
C LYS A 83 -31.55 -17.58 -14.12
N PRO A 84 -31.90 -16.36 -13.66
CA PRO A 84 -31.06 -15.54 -12.78
C PRO A 84 -30.59 -16.24 -11.51
N LEU A 85 -31.45 -17.09 -10.91
CA LEU A 85 -31.13 -17.83 -9.69
C LEU A 85 -30.02 -18.87 -9.89
N VAL A 86 -29.97 -19.54 -11.05
CA VAL A 86 -28.98 -20.59 -11.31
C VAL A 86 -27.60 -19.96 -11.52
N HIS A 87 -27.52 -18.90 -12.33
CA HIS A 87 -26.29 -18.14 -12.53
C HIS A 87 -25.84 -17.42 -11.25
N CYS A 88 -26.77 -16.87 -10.47
CA CYS A 88 -26.47 -16.29 -9.15
C CYS A 88 -25.79 -17.30 -8.21
N PHE A 89 -26.37 -18.50 -8.06
CA PHE A 89 -25.82 -19.49 -7.13
C PHE A 89 -24.53 -20.13 -7.65
N LEU A 90 -24.45 -20.49 -8.94
CA LEU A 90 -23.26 -21.12 -9.50
C LEU A 90 -22.12 -20.12 -9.68
N ASP A 91 -22.35 -19.02 -10.39
CA ASP A 91 -21.29 -18.06 -10.72
C ASP A 91 -20.94 -17.19 -9.50
N GLY A 92 -21.94 -16.77 -8.71
CA GLY A 92 -21.72 -15.98 -7.51
C GLY A 92 -20.98 -16.76 -6.41
N THR A 93 -21.33 -18.03 -6.18
CA THR A 93 -20.62 -18.85 -5.18
C THR A 93 -19.23 -19.24 -5.67
N TRP A 94 -19.09 -19.66 -6.94
CA TRP A 94 -17.80 -20.09 -7.48
C TRP A 94 -16.79 -18.95 -7.60
N SER A 95 -17.23 -17.77 -8.06
CA SER A 95 -16.39 -16.56 -8.09
C SER A 95 -15.99 -16.14 -6.67
N THR A 96 -16.89 -16.21 -5.70
CA THR A 96 -16.60 -15.91 -4.28
C THR A 96 -15.58 -16.89 -3.67
N ILE A 97 -15.65 -18.18 -4.01
CA ILE A 97 -14.66 -19.17 -3.60
C ILE A 97 -13.30 -18.87 -4.22
N THR A 98 -13.27 -18.59 -5.53
CA THR A 98 -12.04 -18.26 -6.27
C THR A 98 -11.40 -16.97 -5.75
N GLY A 99 -12.21 -15.94 -5.50
CA GLY A 99 -11.79 -14.70 -4.86
C GLY A 99 -11.26 -14.93 -3.45
N SER A 100 -11.94 -15.74 -2.64
CA SER A 100 -11.48 -16.12 -1.29
C SER A 100 -10.10 -16.82 -1.33
N CYS A 101 -9.88 -17.73 -2.29
CA CYS A 101 -8.59 -18.38 -2.48
C CYS A 101 -7.50 -17.39 -2.90
N THR A 102 -7.85 -16.40 -3.72
CA THR A 102 -6.94 -15.32 -4.12
C THR A 102 -6.55 -14.46 -2.91
N VAL A 103 -7.51 -14.04 -2.08
CA VAL A 103 -7.23 -13.28 -0.85
C VAL A 103 -6.32 -14.07 0.10
N VAL A 104 -6.56 -15.37 0.30
CA VAL A 104 -5.70 -16.21 1.14
C VAL A 104 -4.28 -16.29 0.57
N ARG A 105 -4.13 -16.39 -0.76
CA ARG A 105 -2.82 -16.39 -1.43
C ARG A 105 -2.10 -15.05 -1.26
N ASP A 106 -2.81 -13.93 -1.41
CA ASP A 106 -2.26 -12.58 -1.22
C ASP A 106 -1.79 -12.38 0.23
N VAL A 107 -2.58 -12.81 1.22
CA VAL A 107 -2.18 -12.78 2.64
C VAL A 107 -0.94 -13.66 2.88
N LYS A 108 -0.89 -14.86 2.29
CA LYS A 108 0.30 -15.72 2.36
C LYS A 108 1.53 -14.99 1.81
N ASP A 109 1.38 -14.32 0.66
CA ASP A 109 2.48 -13.61 0.02
C ASP A 109 2.96 -12.41 0.87
N MET A 110 2.03 -11.69 1.49
CA MET A 110 2.36 -10.66 2.48
C MET A 110 3.18 -11.22 3.65
N LEU A 111 2.73 -12.33 4.24
CA LEU A 111 3.35 -12.93 5.42
C LEU A 111 4.71 -13.61 5.10
N LEU A 112 4.89 -14.16 3.90
CA LEU A 112 6.12 -14.86 3.51
C LEU A 112 7.15 -13.97 2.81
N HIS A 113 6.73 -12.89 2.16
CA HIS A 113 7.63 -12.07 1.35
C HIS A 113 7.74 -10.64 1.87
N SER A 114 6.61 -9.94 1.97
CA SER A 114 6.62 -8.53 2.38
C SER A 114 7.14 -8.38 3.81
N TYR A 115 6.69 -9.25 4.71
CA TYR A 115 7.14 -9.26 6.11
C TYR A 115 8.66 -9.46 6.23
N PHE A 116 9.20 -10.51 5.62
CA PHE A 116 10.63 -10.80 5.70
C PHE A 116 11.47 -9.72 5.02
N SER A 117 10.99 -9.14 3.91
CA SER A 117 11.64 -8.01 3.23
C SER A 117 11.74 -6.77 4.14
N ILE A 118 10.69 -6.47 4.90
CA ILE A 118 10.70 -5.36 5.87
C ILE A 118 11.65 -5.67 7.02
N MET A 119 11.60 -6.88 7.57
CA MET A 119 12.47 -7.26 8.68
C MET A 119 13.95 -7.32 8.29
N ASP A 120 14.26 -7.74 7.06
CA ASP A 120 15.62 -7.67 6.51
C ASP A 120 16.09 -6.22 6.38
N GLU A 121 15.21 -5.30 6.01
CA GLU A 121 15.53 -3.88 5.92
C GLU A 121 15.89 -3.29 7.29
N VAL A 122 15.11 -3.61 8.32
CA VAL A 122 15.41 -3.22 9.72
C VAL A 122 16.77 -3.76 10.16
N ARG A 123 17.12 -4.99 9.73
CA ARG A 123 18.40 -5.62 10.07
C ARG A 123 19.60 -5.00 9.34
N LEU A 124 19.44 -4.73 8.04
CA LEU A 124 20.54 -4.38 7.14
C LEU A 124 20.81 -2.89 7.03
N HIS A 125 19.83 -2.02 7.32
CA HIS A 125 20.08 -0.58 7.28
C HIS A 125 21.11 -0.16 8.32
N ALA A 126 21.98 0.76 7.89
CA ALA A 126 22.89 1.49 8.75
C ALA A 126 22.32 2.89 9.02
N PRO A 127 22.55 3.46 10.20
CA PRO A 127 22.08 4.81 10.51
C PRO A 127 22.72 5.82 9.55
N PRO A 128 21.96 6.82 9.05
CA PRO A 128 22.44 7.79 8.06
C PRO A 128 23.66 8.59 8.55
N ASP A 129 23.74 8.86 9.86
CA ASP A 129 24.85 9.60 10.48
C ASP A 129 25.91 8.69 11.13
N GLY A 130 25.83 7.38 10.90
CA GLY A 130 26.73 6.39 11.50
C GLY A 130 26.57 6.15 13.01
N LYS A 131 25.76 6.98 13.69
CA LYS A 131 25.46 6.85 15.13
C LYS A 131 24.13 6.11 15.34
N PRO A 132 24.12 5.03 16.15
CA PRO A 132 22.87 4.37 16.52
C PRO A 132 21.94 5.33 17.27
N TYR A 133 20.63 5.22 17.02
CA TYR A 133 19.63 5.98 17.76
C TYR A 133 19.58 5.49 19.22
N GLU A 134 19.77 6.41 20.17
CA GLU A 134 19.71 6.13 21.62
C GLU A 134 18.73 7.06 22.34
N ILE A 135 18.09 6.51 23.38
CA ILE A 135 17.11 7.20 24.21
C ILE A 135 17.79 7.75 25.48
N ARG A 136 17.46 8.99 25.85
CA ARG A 136 17.92 9.63 27.10
C ARG A 136 17.20 9.00 28.31
N LEU A 137 17.90 8.17 29.09
CA LEU A 137 17.31 7.46 30.24
C LEU A 137 16.69 8.38 31.30
N LEU A 138 17.21 9.59 31.47
CA LEU A 138 16.77 10.54 32.50
C LEU A 138 15.26 10.89 32.39
N HIS A 139 14.70 10.86 31.19
CA HIS A 139 13.30 11.25 30.95
C HIS A 139 12.32 10.08 31.01
N ILE A 140 12.81 8.83 31.14
CA ILE A 140 11.99 7.62 31.15
C ILE A 140 11.04 7.58 32.35
N PRO A 141 11.47 7.86 33.60
CA PRO A 141 10.55 7.80 34.75
C PRO A 141 9.38 8.78 34.63
N GLY A 142 9.66 10.01 34.18
CA GLY A 142 8.63 11.02 33.94
C GLY A 142 7.68 10.62 32.80
N ALA A 143 8.21 10.02 31.73
CA ALA A 143 7.40 9.53 30.62
C ALA A 143 6.48 8.36 31.03
N ILE A 144 6.96 7.43 31.86
CA ILE A 144 6.16 6.32 32.40
C ILE A 144 5.03 6.86 33.29
N LEU A 145 5.34 7.80 34.18
CA LEU A 145 4.33 8.40 35.05
C LEU A 145 3.26 9.14 34.24
N ALA A 146 3.66 9.91 33.22
CA ALA A 146 2.72 10.60 32.34
C ALA A 146 1.86 9.64 31.53
N ALA A 147 2.44 8.52 31.05
CA ALA A 147 1.69 7.46 30.38
C ALA A 147 0.62 6.84 31.29
N ALA A 148 0.98 6.56 32.55
CA ALA A 148 0.04 5.99 33.52
C ALA A 148 -1.10 6.97 33.82
N CYS A 149 -0.79 8.25 34.03
CA CYS A 149 -1.80 9.30 34.19
C CYS A 149 -2.71 9.40 32.96
N GLY A 150 -2.13 9.41 31.76
CA GLY A 150 -2.85 9.45 30.49
C GLY A 150 -3.80 8.26 30.32
N LEU A 151 -3.32 7.04 30.57
CA LEU A 151 -4.14 5.83 30.51
C LEU A 151 -5.35 5.89 31.45
N VAL A 152 -5.17 6.35 32.68
CA VAL A 152 -6.27 6.43 33.65
C VAL A 152 -7.27 7.51 33.25
N VAL A 153 -6.80 8.71 32.92
CA VAL A 153 -7.67 9.84 32.57
C VAL A 153 -8.40 9.58 31.26
N ASP A 154 -7.70 9.20 30.20
CA ASP A 154 -8.31 8.98 28.89
C ASP A 154 -9.26 7.78 28.93
N ALA A 155 -8.94 6.69 29.63
CA ALA A 155 -9.86 5.56 29.74
C ALA A 155 -11.19 5.94 30.40
N ILE A 156 -11.15 6.71 31.49
CA ILE A 156 -12.37 7.17 32.16
C ILE A 156 -13.12 8.16 31.26
N MET A 157 -12.43 9.19 30.77
CA MET A 157 -13.07 10.28 30.03
C MET A 157 -13.61 9.84 28.68
N PHE A 158 -12.88 9.04 27.90
CA PHE A 158 -13.34 8.56 26.60
C PHE A 158 -14.55 7.64 26.78
N THR A 159 -14.57 6.81 27.82
CA THR A 159 -15.72 5.96 28.13
C THR A 159 -16.96 6.80 28.47
N LEU A 160 -16.81 7.85 29.30
CA LEU A 160 -17.90 8.76 29.64
C LEU A 160 -18.43 9.52 28.42
N ILE A 161 -17.54 10.07 27.59
CA ILE A 161 -17.90 10.78 26.36
C ILE A 161 -18.62 9.83 25.40
N ALA A 162 -18.08 8.63 25.19
CA ALA A 162 -18.68 7.63 24.33
C ALA A 162 -20.05 7.18 24.85
N LEU A 163 -20.21 6.99 26.16
CA LEU A 163 -21.49 6.61 26.78
C LEU A 163 -22.54 7.70 26.61
N TYR A 164 -22.17 8.97 26.77
CA TYR A 164 -23.04 10.13 26.54
C TYR A 164 -23.46 10.26 25.08
N LYS A 165 -22.52 10.05 24.13
CA LYS A 165 -22.76 10.21 22.69
C LYS A 165 -23.37 8.97 22.03
N PHE A 166 -23.34 7.82 22.70
CA PHE A 166 -23.92 6.57 22.23
C PHE A 166 -25.39 6.69 21.78
N PRO A 167 -26.33 7.20 22.60
CA PRO A 167 -27.72 7.36 22.17
C PRO A 167 -27.85 8.36 21.02
N VAL A 168 -27.06 9.45 21.02
CA VAL A 168 -27.08 10.47 19.97
C VAL A 168 -26.71 9.85 18.62
N MET A 169 -25.63 9.07 18.58
CA MET A 169 -25.19 8.35 17.38
C MET A 169 -26.24 7.36 16.88
N LEU A 170 -26.86 6.61 17.79
CA LEU A 170 -27.90 5.64 17.46
C LEU A 170 -29.09 6.30 16.76
N PHE A 171 -29.70 7.30 17.40
CA PHE A 171 -30.89 7.96 16.86
C PHE A 171 -30.59 8.80 15.61
N LYS A 172 -29.47 9.53 15.58
CA LYS A 172 -29.10 10.34 14.42
C LYS A 172 -28.79 9.48 13.20
N GLY A 173 -28.08 8.37 13.38
CA GLY A 173 -27.79 7.44 12.30
C GLY A 173 -29.03 6.74 11.78
N TRP A 174 -29.94 6.29 12.66
CA TRP A 174 -31.23 5.75 12.21
C TRP A 174 -32.07 6.77 11.45
N LYS A 175 -32.19 8.00 11.98
CA LYS A 175 -32.90 9.07 11.29
C LYS A 175 -32.36 9.27 9.88
N ARG A 176 -31.04 9.39 9.73
CA ARG A 176 -30.39 9.58 8.43
C ARG A 176 -30.60 8.39 7.50
N LEU A 177 -30.42 7.16 7.97
CA LEU A 177 -30.63 5.95 7.15
C LEU A 177 -32.09 5.79 6.70
N ILE A 178 -33.06 6.19 7.54
CA ILE A 178 -34.49 6.19 7.18
C ILE A 178 -34.81 7.30 6.18
N GLU A 179 -34.25 8.50 6.37
CA GLU A 179 -34.37 9.62 5.43
C GLU A 179 -33.76 9.27 4.06
N ASP A 180 -32.60 8.60 4.04
CA ASP A 180 -31.96 8.12 2.81
C ASP A 180 -32.81 7.03 2.10
N LEU A 181 -33.51 6.18 2.87
CA LEU A 181 -34.42 5.16 2.33
C LEU A 181 -35.71 5.77 1.74
N VAL A 182 -36.27 6.80 2.38
CA VAL A 182 -37.55 7.42 2.01
C VAL A 182 -37.38 8.53 0.95
N GLY A 183 -36.30 9.31 1.04
CA GLY A 183 -36.06 10.48 0.22
C GLY A 183 -35.62 10.17 -1.22
N ARG A 184 -35.20 8.93 -1.51
CA ARG A 184 -34.68 8.51 -2.83
C ARG A 184 -33.55 9.41 -3.35
N GLU A 185 -32.85 10.11 -2.45
CA GLU A 185 -31.68 10.94 -2.73
C GLU A 185 -30.48 10.35 -1.96
N GLY A 186 -29.65 9.60 -2.68
CA GLY A 186 -28.46 8.94 -2.14
C GLY A 186 -27.79 8.04 -3.20
N PRO A 187 -26.58 7.49 -2.93
CA PRO A 187 -25.82 6.66 -3.88
C PRO A 187 -26.50 5.33 -4.28
N PHE A 188 -27.74 5.10 -3.83
CA PHE A 188 -28.51 3.86 -3.93
C PHE A 188 -29.83 4.10 -4.68
N LEU A 189 -29.76 4.79 -5.81
CA LEU A 189 -30.92 5.26 -6.60
C LEU A 189 -31.68 4.14 -7.34
N GLU A 190 -31.17 2.91 -7.35
CA GLU A 190 -31.82 1.76 -7.99
C GLU A 190 -32.63 0.91 -7.00
N THR A 191 -33.76 0.41 -7.46
CA THR A 191 -34.66 -0.52 -6.76
C THR A 191 -33.93 -1.75 -6.18
N ALA A 192 -32.77 -2.09 -6.74
CA ALA A 192 -31.87 -3.13 -6.26
C ALA A 192 -31.26 -2.87 -4.87
N CYS A 193 -31.14 -1.61 -4.44
CA CYS A 193 -30.41 -1.25 -3.21
C CYS A 193 -31.28 -1.17 -1.94
N VAL A 194 -32.61 -1.26 -2.07
CA VAL A 194 -33.56 -1.20 -0.94
C VAL A 194 -33.29 -2.27 0.14
N PRO A 195 -32.98 -3.54 -0.20
CA PRO A 195 -32.64 -4.54 0.80
C PRO A 195 -31.35 -4.23 1.57
N PHE A 196 -30.35 -3.62 0.92
CA PHE A 196 -29.10 -3.22 1.58
C PHE A 196 -29.30 -2.05 2.53
N ALA A 197 -30.11 -1.07 2.15
CA ALA A 197 -30.50 0.03 3.03
C ALA A 197 -31.28 -0.50 4.26
N GLY A 198 -32.21 -1.44 4.05
CA GLY A 198 -32.91 -2.11 5.14
C GLY A 198 -31.96 -2.87 6.08
N LEU A 199 -31.01 -3.62 5.51
CA LEU A 199 -29.98 -4.33 6.28
C LEU A 199 -29.09 -3.35 7.07
N ALA A 200 -28.71 -2.22 6.47
CA ALA A 200 -27.91 -1.18 7.14
C ALA A 200 -28.65 -0.58 8.34
N ILE A 201 -29.96 -0.33 8.23
CA ILE A 201 -30.80 0.13 9.35
C ILE A 201 -30.81 -0.89 10.49
N ILE A 202 -30.95 -2.18 10.18
CA ILE A 202 -30.96 -3.28 11.16
C ILE A 202 -29.60 -3.46 11.82
N LEU A 203 -28.51 -3.35 11.06
CA LEU A 203 -27.13 -3.53 11.54
C LEU A 203 -26.56 -2.29 12.23
N TRP A 204 -27.20 -1.12 12.08
CA TRP A 204 -26.72 0.13 12.66
C TRP A 204 -26.40 0.06 14.17
N PRO A 205 -27.25 -0.54 15.04
CA PRO A 205 -26.95 -0.67 16.47
C PRO A 205 -25.65 -1.43 16.75
N LEU A 206 -25.33 -2.47 15.95
CA LEU A 206 -24.08 -3.19 16.08
C LEU A 206 -22.88 -2.31 15.71
N ALA A 207 -23.02 -1.46 14.69
CA ALA A 207 -22.00 -0.49 14.33
C ALA A 207 -21.76 0.54 15.46
N VAL A 208 -22.82 1.00 16.13
CA VAL A 208 -22.71 1.93 17.28
C VAL A 208 -22.02 1.25 18.48
N ILE A 209 -22.33 -0.02 18.78
CA ILE A 209 -21.62 -0.80 19.80
C ILE A 209 -20.13 -0.94 19.44
N GLY A 210 -19.83 -1.22 18.17
CA GLY A 210 -18.46 -1.26 17.66
C GLY A 210 -17.73 0.07 17.86
N ALA A 211 -18.37 1.20 17.55
CA ALA A 211 -17.80 2.53 17.75
C ALA A 211 -17.55 2.86 19.22
N PHE A 212 -18.43 2.42 20.12
CA PHE A 212 -18.25 2.56 21.56
C PHE A 212 -17.03 1.77 22.06
N LEU A 213 -16.92 0.50 21.68
CA LEU A 213 -15.77 -0.34 22.02
C LEU A 213 -14.46 0.23 21.42
N ALA A 214 -14.52 0.70 20.18
CA ALA A 214 -13.38 1.34 19.52
C ALA A 214 -12.93 2.60 20.28
N SER A 215 -13.86 3.40 20.81
CA SER A 215 -13.56 4.58 21.62
C SER A 215 -12.78 4.22 22.90
N ILE A 216 -13.17 3.13 23.56
CA ILE A 216 -12.45 2.62 24.74
C ILE A 216 -11.04 2.16 24.35
N ILE A 217 -10.90 1.44 23.23
CA ILE A 217 -9.60 0.96 22.75
C ILE A 217 -8.68 2.15 22.36
N CYS A 218 -9.24 3.19 21.75
CA CYS A 218 -8.52 4.39 21.35
C CYS A 218 -7.95 5.20 22.53
N SER A 219 -8.48 5.04 23.75
CA SER A 219 -7.94 5.74 24.92
C SER A 219 -6.50 5.32 25.25
N ILE A 220 -6.11 4.09 24.90
CA ILE A 220 -4.79 3.53 25.18
C ILE A 220 -3.68 4.27 24.40
N PRO A 221 -3.72 4.33 23.05
CA PRO A 221 -2.69 5.04 22.30
C PRO A 221 -2.70 6.55 22.56
N PHE A 222 -3.88 7.16 22.79
CA PHE A 222 -3.96 8.57 23.17
C PHE A 222 -3.30 8.82 24.54
N GLY A 223 -3.68 8.06 25.57
CA GLY A 223 -3.14 8.25 26.91
C GLY A 223 -1.63 8.00 26.99
N THR A 224 -1.14 6.96 26.30
CA THR A 224 0.30 6.65 26.26
C THR A 224 1.13 7.64 25.46
N TYR A 225 0.52 8.41 24.54
CA TYR A 225 1.23 9.46 23.79
C TYR A 225 1.72 10.60 24.70
N ALA A 226 1.18 10.76 25.90
CA ALA A 226 1.72 11.66 26.91
C ALA A 226 3.21 11.39 27.20
N ALA A 227 3.63 10.12 27.17
CA ALA A 227 5.03 9.72 27.32
C ALA A 227 5.92 10.32 26.23
N VAL A 228 5.43 10.34 24.99
CA VAL A 228 6.13 10.89 23.83
C VAL A 228 6.28 12.40 23.99
N VAL A 229 5.25 13.10 24.46
CA VAL A 229 5.30 14.55 24.73
C VAL A 229 6.33 14.87 25.81
N VAL A 230 6.35 14.12 26.93
CA VAL A 230 7.36 14.30 27.97
C VAL A 230 8.77 14.12 27.42
N TYR A 231 8.96 13.11 26.56
CA TYR A 231 10.26 12.81 25.98
C TYR A 231 10.73 13.85 24.96
N GLN A 232 9.83 14.33 24.10
CA GLN A 232 10.11 15.36 23.10
C GLN A 232 10.40 16.72 23.75
N GLU A 233 9.51 17.17 24.62
CA GLU A 233 9.58 18.51 25.23
C GLU A 233 10.48 18.59 26.46
N SER A 234 11.01 17.43 26.89
CA SER A 234 11.82 17.25 28.10
C SER A 234 11.14 17.85 29.34
N SER A 235 9.81 17.73 29.43
CA SER A 235 9.00 18.36 30.48
C SER A 235 7.79 17.50 30.85
N PHE A 236 7.72 17.10 32.13
CA PHE A 236 6.61 16.34 32.68
C PHE A 236 5.29 17.12 32.64
N PHE A 237 5.33 18.43 32.96
CA PHE A 237 4.14 19.29 32.95
C PHE A 237 3.50 19.39 31.57
N LEU A 238 4.29 19.45 30.50
CA LEU A 238 3.75 19.46 29.13
C LEU A 238 3.11 18.11 28.76
N GLY A 239 3.63 16.99 29.28
CA GLY A 239 2.96 15.70 29.18
C GLY A 239 1.59 15.68 29.88
N LEU A 240 1.49 16.24 31.08
CA LEU A 240 0.21 16.35 31.80
C LEU A 240 -0.77 17.30 31.09
N SER A 241 -0.28 18.42 30.55
CA SER A 241 -1.07 19.30 29.70
C SER A 241 -1.62 18.58 28.47
N TYR A 242 -0.85 17.65 27.88
CA TYR A 242 -1.34 16.80 26.80
C TYR A 242 -2.44 15.86 27.28
N VAL A 243 -2.30 15.19 28.42
CA VAL A 243 -3.34 14.30 28.98
C VAL A 243 -4.68 15.01 29.20
N LEU A 244 -4.65 16.28 29.60
CA LEU A 244 -5.90 17.05 29.72
C LEU A 244 -6.44 17.48 28.35
N SER A 245 -5.54 17.72 27.39
CA SER A 245 -5.90 18.15 26.03
C SER A 245 -6.36 17.00 25.12
N SER A 246 -5.92 15.75 25.36
CA SER A 246 -6.35 14.56 24.61
C SER A 246 -7.85 14.36 24.69
N VAL A 247 -8.45 14.62 25.86
CA VAL A 247 -9.89 14.58 26.08
C VAL A 247 -10.63 15.58 25.18
N SER A 248 -10.11 16.83 25.10
CA SER A 248 -10.66 17.87 24.21
C SER A 248 -10.55 17.47 22.73
N ILE A 249 -9.41 16.90 22.33
CA ILE A 249 -9.19 16.42 20.95
C ILE A 249 -10.16 15.29 20.58
N PHE A 250 -10.38 14.34 21.49
CA PHE A 250 -11.29 13.23 21.27
C PHE A 250 -12.77 13.68 21.24
N ASP A 251 -13.13 14.60 22.13
CA ASP A 251 -14.47 15.19 22.15
C ASP A 251 -14.77 15.99 20.87
N GLU A 252 -13.83 16.82 20.42
CA GLU A 252 -13.91 17.54 19.15
C GLU A 252 -14.07 16.58 17.96
N TYR A 253 -13.22 15.54 17.87
CA TYR A 253 -13.31 14.53 16.82
C TYR A 253 -14.67 13.82 16.81
N THR A 254 -15.18 13.43 17.98
CA THR A 254 -16.48 12.75 18.09
C THR A 254 -17.65 13.70 17.85
N ASN A 255 -17.50 15.01 18.09
CA ASN A 255 -18.48 16.02 17.68
C ASN A 255 -18.55 16.12 16.15
N ASP A 256 -17.40 16.15 15.48
CA ASP A 256 -17.32 16.20 14.01
C ASP A 256 -17.91 14.94 13.37
N VAL A 257 -17.56 13.75 13.87
CA VAL A 257 -18.12 12.47 13.38
C VAL A 257 -19.64 12.41 13.51
N LEU A 258 -20.19 13.08 14.52
CA LEU A 258 -21.62 13.10 14.80
C LEU A 258 -22.31 14.35 14.25
N ASP A 259 -21.64 15.18 13.44
CA ASP A 259 -22.14 16.47 12.94
C ASP A 259 -22.81 17.31 14.06
N MET A 260 -22.17 17.41 15.23
CA MET A 260 -22.59 18.23 16.36
C MET A 260 -21.94 19.62 16.32
N ALA A 261 -22.23 20.48 17.31
CA ALA A 261 -21.64 21.82 17.36
C ALA A 261 -20.10 21.74 17.34
N PRO A 262 -19.42 22.60 16.56
CA PRO A 262 -17.98 22.53 16.40
C PRO A 262 -17.25 22.92 17.70
N GLY A 263 -16.12 22.25 17.95
CA GLY A 263 -15.27 22.46 19.11
C GLY A 263 -15.53 21.45 20.24
N SER A 264 -14.89 21.65 21.39
CA SER A 264 -15.04 20.82 22.59
C SER A 264 -15.40 21.67 23.80
N CYS A 265 -16.13 21.09 24.75
CA CYS A 265 -16.39 21.69 26.06
C CYS A 265 -15.21 21.52 27.05
N PHE A 266 -14.17 20.76 26.70
CA PHE A 266 -13.01 20.50 27.55
C PHE A 266 -11.86 21.49 27.28
N PRO A 267 -11.05 21.81 28.30
CA PRO A 267 -9.92 22.73 28.15
C PRO A 267 -8.84 22.14 27.24
N ARG A 268 -8.28 22.97 26.35
CA ARG A 268 -7.15 22.63 25.49
C ARG A 268 -5.91 23.40 25.92
N PHE A 269 -4.99 22.71 26.58
CA PHE A 269 -3.75 23.30 27.07
C PHE A 269 -2.66 23.26 25.98
N LYS A 270 -1.75 24.23 26.02
CA LYS A 270 -0.57 24.21 25.16
C LYS A 270 0.46 23.23 25.73
N TYR A 271 0.77 22.18 24.98
CA TYR A 271 1.70 21.12 25.38
C TYR A 271 2.96 21.01 24.50
N ARG A 272 3.13 21.91 23.52
CA ARG A 272 4.32 21.98 22.64
C ARG A 272 4.91 23.39 22.66
N LYS A 273 6.23 23.50 22.87
CA LYS A 273 6.91 24.81 22.96
C LYS A 273 7.01 25.49 21.59
N ASP A 274 7.26 24.72 20.52
CA ASP A 274 7.58 25.23 19.19
C ASP A 274 6.54 24.83 18.12
N GLU A 275 5.38 25.48 18.11
CA GLU A 275 4.42 25.30 16.99
C GLU A 275 4.85 26.07 15.71
N ALA A 276 5.85 26.96 15.80
CA ALA A 276 6.26 27.85 14.70
C ALA A 276 7.46 27.35 13.87
N SER A 277 8.25 26.38 14.34
CA SER A 277 9.48 25.91 13.64
C SER A 277 9.40 24.47 13.10
N SER A 278 8.21 23.87 13.11
CA SER A 278 7.98 22.54 12.52
C SER A 278 7.87 22.63 10.97
N HIS A 279 8.98 22.97 10.32
CA HIS A 279 9.26 22.72 8.90
C HIS A 279 10.47 21.80 8.83
N GLY A 280 10.22 20.51 9.06
CA GLY A 280 11.24 19.48 9.01
C GLY A 280 10.72 18.16 9.55
N GLY A 281 10.13 17.34 8.68
CA GLY A 281 9.93 15.91 8.92
C GLY A 281 8.85 15.52 9.94
N SER A 282 7.58 15.76 9.62
CA SER A 282 6.48 14.96 10.18
C SER A 282 5.49 14.64 9.07
N LEU A 283 5.57 13.41 8.57
CA LEU A 283 4.63 12.81 7.64
C LEU A 283 3.31 12.49 8.38
N SER A 284 2.64 13.53 8.88
CA SER A 284 1.33 13.43 9.55
C SER A 284 0.73 14.83 9.68
N ARG A 285 0.44 15.47 8.56
CA ARG A 285 -0.51 16.57 8.54
C ARG A 285 -1.56 16.24 7.49
N HIS A 286 -2.64 15.62 7.97
CA HIS A 286 -3.90 15.72 7.26
C HIS A 286 -4.24 17.20 7.17
N THR A 287 -4.13 17.75 5.97
CA THR A 287 -4.74 19.01 5.60
C THR A 287 -6.23 18.80 5.62
N SER A 288 -6.85 18.99 6.79
CA SER A 288 -8.27 19.33 6.85
C SER A 288 -8.43 20.59 5.99
N PHE A 289 -9.19 20.46 4.91
CA PHE A 289 -9.60 21.55 4.04
C PHE A 289 -10.03 22.77 4.88
N LYS A 290 -9.14 23.76 5.00
CA LYS A 290 -9.51 25.09 5.48
C LYS A 290 -10.03 25.86 4.27
N GLY A 291 -11.21 25.46 3.80
CA GLY A 291 -12.01 26.27 2.89
C GLY A 291 -12.77 27.31 3.71
N LYS A 292 -12.53 28.59 3.40
CA LYS A 292 -13.26 29.74 3.98
C LYS A 292 -14.78 29.52 3.87
N HIS A 293 -15.44 29.39 5.02
CA HIS A 293 -16.88 29.65 5.11
C HIS A 293 -17.07 31.15 5.29
N ASP A 294 -17.37 31.84 4.19
CA ASP A 294 -17.98 33.17 4.22
C ASP A 294 -19.26 33.13 3.37
N GLY A 295 -20.38 33.54 3.99
CA GLY A 295 -21.56 34.03 3.29
C GLY A 295 -22.60 32.99 2.84
N LYS A 296 -23.73 32.98 3.56
CA LYS A 296 -25.02 32.37 3.19
C LYS A 296 -25.31 32.41 1.68
N LYS A 297 -25.26 31.26 1.01
CA LYS A 297 -26.12 30.93 -0.14
C LYS A 297 -26.53 29.46 -0.02
N ALA A 298 -27.84 29.21 -0.10
CA ALA A 298 -28.43 27.87 -0.12
C ALA A 298 -27.80 27.03 -1.25
N PRO A 299 -27.61 25.71 -1.07
CA PRO A 299 -27.12 24.86 -2.13
C PRO A 299 -28.14 24.87 -3.27
N GLN A 300 -27.79 25.55 -4.37
CA GLN A 300 -28.54 25.46 -5.61
C GLN A 300 -28.41 24.02 -6.12
N ARG A 301 -29.58 23.44 -6.42
CA ARG A 301 -29.77 22.22 -7.23
C ARG A 301 -28.71 22.15 -8.33
N VAL A 302 -27.80 21.19 -8.21
CA VAL A 302 -27.07 20.68 -9.37
C VAL A 302 -27.87 19.48 -9.84
N THR A 303 -28.74 19.73 -10.83
CA THR A 303 -29.19 18.68 -11.73
C THR A 303 -27.95 18.00 -12.28
N SER A 304 -27.81 16.72 -11.97
CA SER A 304 -26.84 15.77 -12.52
C SER A 304 -26.76 15.94 -14.05
N PHE A 305 -25.81 16.75 -14.50
CA PHE A 305 -25.29 16.65 -15.85
C PHE A 305 -24.12 15.68 -15.77
N LYS A 306 -24.36 14.55 -16.38
CA LYS A 306 -23.45 13.48 -16.79
C LYS A 306 -22.23 14.08 -17.50
N SER A 307 -21.25 14.62 -16.78
CA SER A 307 -19.87 14.73 -17.28
C SER A 307 -19.11 13.51 -16.79
N SER A 308 -18.99 12.55 -17.68
CA SER A 308 -18.07 11.42 -17.64
C SER A 308 -16.63 11.93 -17.45
N PHE A 309 -16.24 12.17 -16.20
CA PHE A 309 -14.85 12.06 -15.81
C PHE A 309 -14.70 10.66 -15.24
N ASP A 310 -14.20 9.74 -16.07
CA ASP A 310 -13.95 8.37 -15.66
C ASP A 310 -12.94 8.38 -14.51
N GLU A 311 -13.42 8.21 -13.28
CA GLU A 311 -12.59 8.00 -12.10
C GLU A 311 -11.72 6.75 -12.35
N TYR A 312 -10.42 6.94 -12.49
CA TYR A 312 -9.54 5.86 -12.94
C TYR A 312 -9.35 4.81 -11.84
N ASN A 313 -9.51 3.53 -12.18
CA ASN A 313 -9.34 2.43 -11.22
C ASN A 313 -7.85 2.29 -10.82
N PRO A 314 -7.48 2.35 -9.52
CA PRO A 314 -6.10 2.20 -9.05
C PRO A 314 -5.43 0.90 -9.52
N PHE A 315 -6.20 -0.18 -9.63
CA PHE A 315 -5.69 -1.48 -10.09
C PHE A 315 -5.34 -1.44 -11.58
N LYS A 316 -6.11 -0.71 -12.40
CA LYS A 316 -5.85 -0.54 -13.83
C LYS A 316 -4.54 0.21 -14.08
N LEU A 317 -4.19 1.17 -13.22
CA LEU A 317 -2.90 1.85 -13.33
C LEU A 317 -1.73 0.92 -13.00
N LEU A 318 -1.91 0.06 -11.99
CA LEU A 318 -0.92 -0.98 -11.69
C LEU A 318 -0.81 -1.96 -12.87
N ASP A 319 -1.92 -2.35 -13.50
CA ASP A 319 -1.91 -3.16 -14.73
C ASP A 319 -1.08 -2.51 -15.84
N LEU A 320 -1.32 -1.23 -16.12
CA LEU A 320 -0.54 -0.48 -17.11
C LEU A 320 0.96 -0.45 -16.80
N LEU A 321 1.33 -0.23 -15.53
CA LEU A 321 2.73 -0.27 -15.11
C LEU A 321 3.39 -1.63 -15.43
N PHE A 322 2.70 -2.73 -15.16
CA PHE A 322 3.24 -4.08 -15.41
C PHE A 322 3.28 -4.45 -16.90
N ILE A 323 2.33 -3.95 -17.69
CA ILE A 323 2.38 -4.06 -19.17
C ILE A 323 3.63 -3.35 -19.70
N GLU A 324 3.89 -2.14 -19.22
CA GLU A 324 5.05 -1.36 -19.64
C GLU A 324 6.38 -1.97 -19.15
N CYS A 325 6.40 -2.51 -17.92
CA CYS A 325 7.52 -3.31 -17.43
C CYS A 325 7.80 -4.52 -18.33
N LYS A 326 6.77 -5.17 -18.86
CA LYS A 326 6.92 -6.29 -19.79
C LYS A 326 7.50 -5.85 -21.13
N HIS A 327 7.04 -4.71 -21.66
CA HIS A 327 7.56 -4.17 -22.93
C HIS A 327 9.03 -3.77 -22.80
N HIS A 328 9.34 -2.81 -21.92
CA HIS A 328 10.72 -2.36 -21.70
C HIS A 328 11.63 -3.47 -21.14
N GLY A 329 11.09 -4.40 -20.36
CA GLY A 329 11.86 -5.55 -19.88
C GLY A 329 12.34 -6.45 -21.02
N LYS A 330 11.56 -6.62 -22.09
CA LYS A 330 11.98 -7.40 -23.27
C LYS A 330 13.11 -6.70 -24.02
N ASP A 331 13.00 -5.39 -24.20
CA ASP A 331 14.05 -4.58 -24.85
C ASP A 331 15.37 -4.69 -24.07
N LEU A 332 15.32 -4.53 -22.75
CA LEU A 332 16.48 -4.66 -21.87
C LEU A 332 17.07 -6.08 -21.83
N VAL A 333 16.26 -7.12 -22.05
CA VAL A 333 16.73 -8.50 -22.23
C VAL A 333 17.46 -8.65 -23.58
N ALA A 334 16.91 -8.07 -24.65
CA ALA A 334 17.52 -8.11 -25.98
C ALA A 334 18.86 -7.35 -26.02
N GLU A 335 18.96 -6.23 -25.31
CA GLU A 335 20.19 -5.44 -25.14
C GLU A 335 21.23 -6.11 -24.23
N GLY A 336 20.86 -7.20 -23.54
CA GLY A 336 21.74 -7.89 -22.58
C GLY A 336 21.90 -7.15 -21.25
N VAL A 337 21.11 -6.10 -20.99
CA VAL A 337 21.08 -5.37 -19.72
C VAL A 337 20.37 -6.19 -18.64
N ILE A 338 19.37 -7.01 -18.94
CA ILE A 338 18.82 -7.98 -17.99
C ILE A 338 19.41 -9.36 -18.29
N ASN A 339 20.07 -9.96 -17.30
CA ASN A 339 20.80 -11.22 -17.48
C ASN A 339 20.12 -12.40 -16.71
N PRO A 340 20.54 -13.66 -16.94
CA PRO A 340 19.99 -14.81 -16.23
C PRO A 340 20.09 -14.72 -14.71
N LYS A 341 21.15 -14.10 -14.18
CA LYS A 341 21.37 -13.95 -12.73
C LYS A 341 20.32 -13.02 -12.11
N ASP A 342 19.87 -12.01 -12.85
CA ASP A 342 18.81 -11.10 -12.41
C ASP A 342 17.48 -11.87 -12.28
N ILE A 343 17.17 -12.74 -13.25
CA ILE A 343 15.97 -13.60 -13.25
C ILE A 343 16.05 -14.65 -12.12
N GLU A 344 17.18 -15.35 -11.99
CA GLU A 344 17.38 -16.36 -10.94
C GLU A 344 17.38 -15.74 -9.54
N GLY A 345 18.01 -14.57 -9.37
CA GLY A 345 18.00 -13.83 -8.11
C GLY A 345 16.60 -13.43 -7.67
N THR A 346 15.75 -13.06 -8.64
CA THR A 346 14.35 -12.74 -8.40
C THR A 346 13.52 -13.99 -8.07
N LYS A 347 13.70 -15.10 -8.80
CA LYS A 347 13.06 -16.40 -8.50
C LYS A 347 13.47 -16.98 -7.15
N ALA A 348 14.71 -16.74 -6.71
CA ALA A 348 15.22 -17.21 -5.43
C ALA A 348 14.71 -16.42 -4.22
N GLY A 349 13.81 -15.43 -4.41
CA GLY A 349 13.20 -14.68 -3.31
C GLY A 349 14.13 -13.65 -2.65
N LYS A 350 15.23 -13.24 -3.32
CA LYS A 350 16.04 -12.08 -2.87
C LYS A 350 15.33 -10.79 -3.25
N VAL A 351 14.24 -10.49 -2.55
CA VAL A 351 13.26 -9.45 -2.90
C VAL A 351 13.76 -8.04 -2.61
N SER A 352 14.73 -7.84 -1.71
CA SER A 352 14.97 -6.50 -1.15
C SER A 352 15.63 -5.49 -2.10
N ASN A 353 16.42 -5.94 -3.08
CA ASN A 353 17.24 -5.08 -3.98
C ASN A 353 17.35 -5.70 -5.39
N GLY A 354 16.22 -6.13 -5.98
CA GLY A 354 16.23 -6.81 -7.28
C GLY A 354 16.06 -5.85 -8.47
N VAL A 355 16.88 -6.02 -9.52
CA VAL A 355 16.75 -5.27 -10.79
C VAL A 355 15.33 -5.40 -11.37
N LEU A 356 14.71 -6.57 -11.27
CA LEU A 356 13.38 -6.82 -11.83
C LEU A 356 12.22 -6.31 -10.96
N ASN A 357 12.32 -6.42 -9.63
CA ASN A 357 11.23 -6.07 -8.72
C ASN A 357 11.21 -4.59 -8.32
N VAL A 358 12.37 -3.94 -8.34
CA VAL A 358 12.54 -2.55 -7.89
C VAL A 358 13.05 -1.67 -9.03
N GLY A 359 14.12 -2.11 -9.71
CA GLY A 359 14.79 -1.32 -10.75
C GLY A 359 13.95 -1.12 -12.02
N LEU A 360 13.36 -2.19 -12.56
CA LEU A 360 12.57 -2.16 -13.80
C LEU A 360 11.29 -1.33 -13.65
N PRO A 361 10.48 -1.48 -12.59
CA PRO A 361 9.37 -0.55 -12.33
C PRO A 361 9.84 0.90 -12.16
N ALA A 362 10.98 1.12 -11.51
CA ALA A 362 11.51 2.48 -11.32
C ALA A 362 11.94 3.08 -12.67
N TYR A 363 12.56 2.29 -13.53
CA TYR A 363 12.95 2.67 -14.88
C TYR A 363 11.73 3.06 -15.74
N VAL A 364 10.66 2.27 -15.69
CA VAL A 364 9.41 2.57 -16.39
C VAL A 364 8.76 3.86 -15.90
N ILE A 365 8.70 4.06 -14.58
CA ILE A 365 8.13 5.28 -14.01
C ILE A 365 9.00 6.50 -14.36
N LEU A 366 10.33 6.36 -14.35
CA LEU A 366 11.24 7.42 -14.77
C LEU A 366 10.94 7.86 -16.21
N LYS A 367 10.77 6.91 -17.13
CA LYS A 367 10.43 7.22 -18.52
C LYS A 367 9.12 8.01 -18.64
N ALA A 368 8.11 7.64 -17.86
CA ALA A 368 6.86 8.41 -17.79
C ALA A 368 7.09 9.83 -17.25
N LEU A 369 7.91 9.99 -16.20
CA LEU A 369 8.25 11.29 -15.63
C LEU A 369 9.02 12.18 -16.62
N LEU A 370 10.04 11.64 -17.29
CA LEU A 370 10.82 12.35 -18.30
C LEU A 370 9.94 12.80 -19.47
N ARG A 371 9.07 11.91 -19.98
CA ARG A 371 8.09 12.27 -21.01
C ARG A 371 7.18 13.40 -20.56
N SER A 372 6.67 13.33 -19.33
CA SER A 372 5.75 14.33 -18.78
C SER A 372 6.43 15.69 -18.57
N ALA A 373 7.68 15.66 -18.11
CA ALA A 373 8.50 16.87 -17.94
C ALA A 373 8.79 17.54 -19.29
N LYS A 374 9.19 16.76 -20.31
CA LYS A 374 9.44 17.26 -21.69
C LYS A 374 8.18 17.80 -22.36
N ALA A 375 7.03 17.17 -22.12
CA ALA A 375 5.74 17.61 -22.64
C ALA A 375 5.17 18.84 -21.93
N ASN A 376 5.83 19.32 -20.85
CA ASN A 376 5.35 20.41 -20.02
C ASN A 376 3.90 20.20 -19.50
N SER A 377 3.53 18.94 -19.24
CA SER A 377 2.19 18.54 -18.82
C SER A 377 1.98 18.83 -17.33
N ASP A 378 0.74 19.14 -16.95
CA ASP A 378 0.36 19.39 -15.55
C ASP A 378 0.30 18.06 -14.76
N GLY A 379 -0.01 16.95 -15.42
CA GLY A 379 -0.09 15.60 -14.89
C GLY A 379 1.10 14.68 -15.18
N LEU A 380 0.84 13.37 -15.09
CA LEU A 380 1.74 12.28 -15.48
C LEU A 380 1.20 11.62 -16.76
N ILE A 381 1.95 11.71 -17.85
CA ILE A 381 1.61 11.10 -19.15
C ILE A 381 2.05 9.63 -19.16
N LEU A 382 1.09 8.73 -19.33
CA LEU A 382 1.29 7.29 -19.49
C LEU A 382 1.65 6.91 -20.95
N SER A 383 2.04 5.66 -21.18
CA SER A 383 2.50 5.20 -22.50
C SER A 383 1.43 5.14 -23.57
N ASP A 384 0.16 5.07 -23.18
CA ASP A 384 -1.01 5.18 -24.04
C ASP A 384 -1.36 6.65 -24.39
N GLY A 385 -0.57 7.62 -23.92
CA GLY A 385 -0.81 9.04 -24.15
C GLY A 385 -1.83 9.67 -23.19
N PHE A 386 -2.39 8.90 -22.26
CA PHE A 386 -3.32 9.42 -21.26
C PHE A 386 -2.58 10.20 -20.17
N GLU A 387 -3.14 11.33 -19.75
CA GLU A 387 -2.55 12.19 -18.72
C GLU A 387 -3.31 12.05 -17.39
N ILE A 388 -2.61 11.67 -16.33
CA ILE A 388 -3.14 11.65 -14.97
C ILE A 388 -2.85 12.98 -14.27
N THR A 389 -3.87 13.77 -14.01
CA THR A 389 -3.80 15.06 -13.29
C THR A 389 -4.32 14.93 -11.87
N SER A 390 -4.26 16.01 -11.09
CA SER A 390 -4.87 16.07 -9.75
C SER A 390 -6.38 15.80 -9.75
N ASP A 391 -7.04 16.04 -10.87
CA ASP A 391 -8.49 16.09 -10.97
C ASP A 391 -9.09 14.76 -11.43
N ASN A 392 -8.34 13.97 -12.22
CA ASN A 392 -8.76 12.64 -12.69
C ASN A 392 -8.11 11.48 -11.92
N ARG A 393 -7.29 11.77 -10.90
CA ARG A 393 -6.56 10.73 -10.15
C ARG A 393 -7.50 9.82 -9.36
N PRO A 394 -7.14 8.52 -9.23
CA PRO A 394 -7.82 7.62 -8.31
C PRO A 394 -7.78 8.14 -6.86
N LYS A 395 -8.92 8.25 -6.18
CA LYS A 395 -9.03 8.70 -4.78
C LYS A 395 -8.58 7.68 -3.73
N SER A 396 -7.85 6.64 -4.15
CA SER A 396 -7.35 5.63 -3.21
C SER A 396 -6.16 6.16 -2.42
N LYS A 397 -6.13 5.93 -1.10
CA LYS A 397 -4.99 6.30 -0.24
C LYS A 397 -3.64 5.75 -0.73
N ILE A 398 -3.66 4.60 -1.40
CA ILE A 398 -2.47 3.96 -1.97
C ILE A 398 -1.90 4.80 -3.11
N PHE A 399 -2.76 5.38 -3.95
CA PHE A 399 -2.33 6.22 -5.05
C PHE A 399 -1.79 7.56 -4.56
N GLU A 400 -2.45 8.18 -3.58
CA GLU A 400 -1.98 9.43 -2.95
C GLU A 400 -0.55 9.28 -2.39
N TRP A 401 -0.25 8.13 -1.76
CA TRP A 401 1.07 7.88 -1.17
C TRP A 401 2.24 7.87 -2.16
N PHE A 402 2.01 7.61 -3.45
CA PHE A 402 3.08 7.64 -4.46
C PHE A 402 2.93 8.75 -5.48
N PHE A 403 1.71 9.18 -5.81
CA PHE A 403 1.47 10.18 -6.84
C PHE A 403 2.09 11.53 -6.47
N ASP A 404 1.82 12.05 -5.26
CA ASP A 404 2.35 13.36 -4.85
C ASP A 404 3.90 13.36 -4.84
N PRO A 405 4.60 12.34 -4.29
CA PRO A 405 6.05 12.21 -4.45
C PRO A 405 6.53 12.16 -5.90
N LEU A 406 5.81 11.48 -6.80
CA LEU A 406 6.17 11.40 -8.22
C LEU A 406 6.02 12.75 -8.92
N MET A 407 4.97 13.52 -8.61
CA MET A 407 4.79 14.88 -9.13
C MET A 407 5.92 15.81 -8.68
N VAL A 408 6.33 15.72 -7.41
CA VAL A 408 7.49 16.47 -6.91
C VAL A 408 8.77 16.09 -7.66
N ILE A 409 8.98 14.79 -7.94
CA ILE A 409 10.14 14.34 -8.72
C ILE A 409 10.05 14.86 -10.17
N LYS A 410 8.86 14.86 -10.80
CA LYS A 410 8.64 15.41 -12.15
C LYS A 410 9.05 16.88 -12.21
N ASP A 411 8.59 17.69 -11.26
CA ASP A 411 8.85 19.13 -11.23
C ASP A 411 10.34 19.41 -11.00
N GLN A 412 11.00 18.60 -10.18
CA GLN A 412 12.45 18.68 -9.96
C GLN A 412 13.25 18.27 -11.19
N ILE A 413 12.87 17.19 -11.88
CA ILE A 413 13.47 16.78 -13.16
C ILE A 413 13.33 17.90 -14.20
N LYS A 414 12.14 18.51 -14.28
CA LYS A 414 11.86 19.63 -15.18
C LYS A 414 12.70 20.87 -14.85
N ALA A 415 12.88 21.18 -13.57
CA ALA A 415 13.70 22.30 -13.12
C ALA A 415 15.19 22.09 -13.42
N GLU A 416 15.67 20.85 -13.32
CA GLU A 416 17.07 20.49 -13.56
C GLU A 416 17.45 20.48 -15.05
N ASN A 417 16.45 20.26 -15.93
CA ASN A 417 16.56 20.26 -17.38
C ASN A 417 17.73 19.40 -17.90
N PHE A 418 17.68 18.10 -17.58
CA PHE A 418 18.72 17.13 -17.94
C PHE A 418 18.97 17.04 -19.45
N THR A 419 20.24 16.89 -19.80
CA THR A 419 20.70 16.51 -21.14
C THR A 419 20.42 15.05 -21.45
N GLU A 420 20.42 14.65 -22.73
CA GLU A 420 20.18 13.24 -23.11
C GLU A 420 21.18 12.26 -22.48
N GLU A 421 22.42 12.70 -22.25
CA GLU A 421 23.45 11.90 -21.59
C GLU A 421 23.17 11.72 -20.09
N GLU A 422 22.70 12.78 -19.42
CA GLU A 422 22.30 12.76 -18.01
C GLU A 422 21.04 11.91 -17.79
N GLU A 423 20.08 11.96 -18.71
CA GLU A 423 18.91 11.09 -18.70
C GLU A 423 19.31 9.63 -18.85
N ALA A 424 20.19 9.31 -19.80
CA ALA A 424 20.71 7.95 -19.98
C ALA A 424 21.49 7.47 -18.75
N TYR A 425 22.20 8.37 -18.06
CA TYR A 425 22.87 8.07 -16.80
C TYR A 425 21.84 7.77 -15.70
N LEU A 426 20.83 8.62 -15.52
CA LEU A 426 19.76 8.47 -14.53
C LEU A 426 18.97 7.18 -14.76
N GLU A 427 18.65 6.86 -16.02
CA GLU A 427 18.00 5.61 -16.43
C GLU A 427 18.77 4.37 -15.97
N LYS A 428 20.08 4.32 -16.26
CA LYS A 428 20.95 3.21 -15.83
C LYS A 428 21.08 3.14 -14.31
N GLN A 429 21.21 4.29 -13.65
CA GLN A 429 21.32 4.38 -12.20
C GLN A 429 20.05 3.87 -11.51
N VAL A 430 18.88 4.24 -12.03
CA VAL A 430 17.57 3.80 -11.54
C VAL A 430 17.38 2.30 -11.75
N LEU A 431 17.82 1.73 -12.88
CA LEU A 431 17.67 0.31 -13.14
C LEU A 431 18.61 -0.55 -12.29
N LEU A 432 19.87 -0.11 -12.13
CA LEU A 432 20.96 -0.93 -11.60
C LEU A 432 21.47 -0.53 -10.21
N ILE A 433 20.82 0.39 -9.48
CA ILE A 433 21.30 0.90 -8.16
C ILE A 433 21.72 -0.22 -7.19
N SER A 434 21.05 -1.37 -7.29
CA SER A 434 21.24 -2.52 -6.42
C SER A 434 22.51 -3.32 -6.74
N ASP A 435 23.16 -3.09 -7.87
CA ASP A 435 24.42 -3.70 -8.28
C ASP A 435 25.48 -2.63 -8.62
N PRO A 436 26.21 -2.11 -7.61
CA PRO A 436 27.19 -1.05 -7.79
C PRO A 436 28.38 -1.47 -8.68
N LYS A 437 28.62 -2.77 -8.87
CA LYS A 437 29.67 -3.24 -9.79
C LYS A 437 29.23 -3.05 -11.23
N ARG A 438 28.00 -3.44 -11.55
CA ARG A 438 27.42 -3.25 -12.88
C ARG A 438 27.17 -1.80 -13.22
N ILE A 439 26.85 -0.97 -12.22
CA ILE A 439 26.83 0.48 -12.39
C ILE A 439 28.21 0.95 -12.86
N LYS A 440 29.28 0.65 -12.11
CA LYS A 440 30.65 1.05 -12.49
C LYS A 440 31.05 0.54 -13.89
N GLU A 441 30.76 -0.71 -14.22
CA GLU A 441 31.06 -1.30 -15.53
C GLU A 441 30.29 -0.63 -16.68
N ASN A 442 29.03 -0.24 -16.47
CA ASN A 442 28.22 0.45 -17.47
C ASN A 442 28.47 1.96 -17.54
N LEU A 443 28.93 2.56 -16.44
CA LEU A 443 29.26 3.98 -16.33
C LEU A 443 30.63 4.34 -16.91
N ILE A 444 31.57 3.40 -17.02
CA ILE A 444 32.85 3.60 -17.72
C ILE A 444 32.66 4.06 -19.19
N ARG A 445 31.48 3.81 -19.78
CA ARG A 445 31.14 4.23 -21.16
C ARG A 445 30.46 5.60 -21.27
N LEU A 446 30.16 6.29 -20.16
CA LEU A 446 29.57 7.62 -20.18
C LEU A 446 30.61 8.69 -19.78
N PRO A 447 30.52 9.92 -20.31
CA PRO A 447 31.40 11.02 -19.92
C PRO A 447 31.27 11.32 -18.41
N SER A 448 32.37 11.74 -17.80
CA SER A 448 32.44 11.99 -16.36
C SER A 448 31.62 13.24 -15.99
N LEU A 449 30.49 13.04 -15.31
CA LEU A 449 29.70 14.10 -14.67
C LEU A 449 30.44 14.70 -13.48
N SER A 450 30.08 15.93 -13.10
CA SER A 450 30.59 16.55 -11.86
C SER A 450 30.09 15.76 -10.63
N GLU A 451 30.88 15.75 -9.56
CA GLU A 451 30.53 15.03 -8.32
C GLU A 451 29.18 15.47 -7.75
N GLN A 452 28.86 16.76 -7.88
CA GLN A 452 27.58 17.32 -7.46
C GLN A 452 26.42 16.75 -8.28
N LYS A 453 26.51 16.76 -9.62
CA LYS A 453 25.48 16.23 -10.52
C LYS A 453 25.28 14.73 -10.33
N GLN A 454 26.36 14.01 -10.09
CA GLN A 454 26.30 12.59 -9.77
C GLN A 454 25.52 12.34 -8.46
N ALA A 455 25.78 13.12 -7.42
CA ALA A 455 25.07 13.00 -6.15
C ALA A 455 23.57 13.33 -6.28
N GLU A 456 23.22 14.32 -7.11
CA GLU A 456 21.83 14.70 -7.41
C GLU A 456 21.10 13.58 -8.17
N ILE A 457 21.68 13.05 -9.24
CA ILE A 457 21.11 11.92 -9.99
C ILE A 457 20.96 10.68 -9.09
N GLU A 458 21.95 10.41 -8.24
CA GLU A 458 21.87 9.31 -7.28
C GLU A 458 20.74 9.53 -6.26
N ALA A 459 20.49 10.77 -5.83
CA ALA A 459 19.38 11.11 -4.95
C ALA A 459 18.02 10.87 -5.61
N PHE A 460 17.84 11.25 -6.88
CA PHE A 460 16.64 10.92 -7.66
C PHE A 460 16.45 9.41 -7.77
N ALA A 461 17.50 8.68 -8.14
CA ALA A 461 17.44 7.24 -8.31
C ALA A 461 17.06 6.52 -7.01
N ARG A 462 17.62 6.94 -5.87
CA ARG A 462 17.28 6.40 -4.54
C ARG A 462 15.83 6.67 -4.16
N ARG A 463 15.32 7.88 -4.40
CA ARG A 463 13.91 8.23 -4.10
C ARG A 463 12.95 7.41 -4.94
N LEU A 464 13.22 7.28 -6.23
CA LEU A 464 12.36 6.53 -7.13
C LEU A 464 12.36 5.02 -6.82
N GLN A 465 13.53 4.45 -6.51
CA GLN A 465 13.59 3.08 -6.04
C GLN A 465 12.93 2.87 -4.68
N GLY A 466 12.96 3.85 -3.78
CA GLY A 466 12.23 3.78 -2.51
C GLY A 466 10.71 3.66 -2.72
N ILE A 467 10.18 4.40 -3.69
CA ILE A 467 8.79 4.33 -4.11
C ILE A 467 8.48 2.93 -4.68
N THR A 468 9.23 2.47 -5.67
CA THR A 468 8.94 1.17 -6.33
C THR A 468 9.21 -0.03 -5.43
N LYS A 469 10.18 0.06 -4.52
CA LYS A 469 10.40 -0.95 -3.47
C LYS A 469 9.18 -1.06 -2.57
N SER A 470 8.56 0.06 -2.20
CA SER A 470 7.32 0.07 -1.44
C SER A 470 6.17 -0.55 -2.24
N MET A 471 6.07 -0.25 -3.54
CA MET A 471 5.09 -0.88 -4.44
C MET A 471 5.30 -2.39 -4.58
N SER A 472 6.54 -2.85 -4.62
CA SER A 472 6.89 -4.28 -4.76
C SER A 472 6.47 -5.14 -3.57
N ARG A 473 6.25 -4.51 -2.41
CA ARG A 473 5.80 -5.16 -1.18
C ARG A 473 4.29 -5.38 -1.14
N TYR A 474 3.54 -4.86 -2.11
CA TYR A 474 2.10 -5.11 -2.14
C TYR A 474 1.80 -6.58 -2.46
N PRO A 475 0.80 -7.18 -1.78
CA PRO A 475 0.44 -8.58 -2.00
C PRO A 475 0.14 -8.89 -3.47
N THR A 476 -0.63 -8.02 -4.12
CA THR A 476 -1.02 -8.15 -5.53
C THR A 476 0.14 -7.95 -6.50
N ALA A 477 1.17 -7.20 -6.10
CA ALA A 477 2.34 -6.93 -6.94
C ALA A 477 3.18 -8.18 -7.13
N LYS A 478 3.35 -9.01 -6.10
CA LYS A 478 4.16 -10.23 -6.18
C LYS A 478 3.71 -11.17 -7.30
N ARG A 479 2.40 -11.47 -7.37
CA ARG A 479 1.84 -12.30 -8.44
C ARG A 479 2.14 -11.73 -9.83
N ARG A 480 1.99 -10.41 -9.98
CA ARG A 480 2.26 -9.69 -11.24
C ARG A 480 3.75 -9.76 -11.60
N PHE A 481 4.65 -9.65 -10.60
CA PHE A 481 6.08 -9.87 -10.79
C PHE A 481 6.41 -11.32 -11.16
N ASP A 482 5.77 -12.33 -10.56
CA ASP A 482 5.99 -13.73 -10.92
C ASP A 482 5.63 -13.99 -12.40
N VAL A 483 4.51 -13.42 -12.87
CA VAL A 483 4.09 -13.48 -14.28
C VAL A 483 5.09 -12.75 -15.19
N LEU A 484 5.52 -11.55 -14.79
CA LEU A 484 6.51 -10.75 -15.52
C LEU A 484 7.85 -11.50 -15.65
N VAL A 485 8.36 -12.02 -14.54
CA VAL A 485 9.62 -12.78 -14.46
C VAL A 485 9.54 -14.04 -15.30
N LYS A 486 8.40 -14.75 -15.30
CA LYS A 486 8.18 -15.89 -16.19
C LYS A 486 8.28 -15.47 -17.66
N SER A 487 7.55 -14.44 -18.06
CA SER A 487 7.57 -13.93 -19.44
C SER A 487 8.95 -13.47 -19.89
N LEU A 488 9.70 -12.77 -19.03
CA LEU A 488 11.06 -12.32 -19.34
C LEU A 488 12.05 -13.49 -19.39
N SER A 489 11.83 -14.54 -18.60
CA SER A 489 12.65 -15.76 -18.69
C SER A 489 12.45 -16.54 -19.99
N GLU A 490 11.23 -16.54 -20.52
CA GLU A 490 10.91 -17.12 -21.82
C GLU A 490 11.52 -16.28 -22.97
N GLU A 491 11.49 -14.95 -22.87
CA GLU A 491 12.18 -14.05 -23.80
C GLU A 491 13.69 -14.29 -23.80
N LEU A 492 14.31 -14.33 -22.63
CA LEU A 492 15.75 -14.57 -22.48
C LEU A 492 16.16 -15.91 -23.09
N ALA A 493 15.37 -16.97 -22.89
CA ALA A 493 15.59 -18.27 -23.51
C ALA A 493 15.52 -18.21 -25.05
N ARG A 494 14.58 -17.43 -25.62
CA ARG A 494 14.48 -17.21 -27.06
C ARG A 494 15.68 -16.45 -27.61
N THR A 495 16.12 -15.38 -26.94
CA THR A 495 17.29 -14.59 -27.35
C THR A 495 18.56 -15.43 -27.36
N MET A 496 18.79 -16.26 -26.32
CA MET A 496 19.92 -17.20 -26.28
C MET A 496 19.83 -18.29 -27.35
N GLY A 497 18.64 -18.86 -27.57
CA GLY A 497 18.42 -19.86 -28.61
C GLY A 497 18.71 -19.33 -30.02
N SER A 498 18.31 -18.09 -30.30
CA SER A 498 18.56 -17.40 -31.57
C SER A 498 20.04 -17.05 -31.77
N GLN A 499 20.74 -16.59 -30.72
CA GLN A 499 22.19 -16.36 -30.76
C GLN A 499 22.99 -17.65 -30.99
N THR A 500 22.49 -18.78 -30.51
CA THR A 500 23.13 -20.10 -30.72
C THR A 500 22.91 -20.62 -32.15
N ALA A 501 21.80 -20.24 -32.81
CA ALA A 501 21.49 -20.60 -34.19
C ALA A 501 22.25 -19.74 -35.23
N ASN A 502 22.47 -18.45 -34.94
CA ASN A 502 23.15 -17.52 -35.86
C ASN A 502 24.69 -17.46 -35.68
N GLY A 503 25.24 -18.20 -34.71
CA GLY A 503 26.67 -18.19 -34.37
C GLY A 503 27.41 -19.50 -34.66
N SER A 504 26.99 -20.30 -35.64
CA SER A 504 27.70 -21.55 -35.98
C SER A 504 28.83 -21.34 -36.98
N GLN A 505 29.91 -20.68 -36.55
CA GLN A 505 31.29 -21.09 -36.82
C GLN A 505 32.23 -20.29 -35.92
N VAL A 506 32.62 -20.89 -34.78
CA VAL A 506 34.02 -21.03 -34.31
C VAL A 506 34.01 -21.64 -32.89
N ARG A 507 34.49 -22.89 -32.86
CA ARG A 507 35.25 -23.59 -31.80
C ARG A 507 34.73 -23.61 -30.35
N LYS A 508 34.15 -24.78 -30.02
CA LYS A 508 34.06 -25.44 -28.71
C LYS A 508 35.12 -25.00 -27.68
N THR A 509 34.67 -24.59 -26.49
CA THR A 509 35.08 -25.17 -25.20
C THR A 509 34.12 -24.80 -24.05
N LYS A 510 33.61 -25.86 -23.38
CA LYS A 510 33.13 -25.94 -21.97
C LYS A 510 31.95 -25.06 -21.51
N SER A 511 30.83 -25.70 -21.16
CA SER A 511 30.46 -25.95 -19.75
C SER A 511 29.06 -26.59 -19.63
N GLY A 512 28.95 -27.66 -18.83
CA GLY A 512 27.79 -28.54 -18.70
C GLY A 512 26.65 -28.01 -17.83
N ILE A 513 26.06 -26.87 -18.19
CA ILE A 513 24.95 -26.25 -17.44
C ILE A 513 23.57 -26.53 -18.09
N VAL A 514 23.53 -26.83 -19.39
CA VAL A 514 22.27 -27.00 -20.14
C VAL A 514 21.54 -28.31 -19.82
N ARG A 515 22.21 -29.32 -19.25
CA ARG A 515 21.61 -30.66 -19.06
C ARG A 515 20.69 -30.79 -17.83
N MET A 516 20.67 -29.80 -16.93
CA MET A 516 19.85 -29.88 -15.71
C MET A 516 18.42 -29.31 -15.84
N LEU A 517 18.12 -28.56 -16.90
CA LEU A 517 16.81 -27.92 -17.08
C LEU A 517 15.75 -28.81 -17.77
N SER A 518 16.11 -30.02 -18.21
CA SER A 518 15.24 -30.87 -19.05
C SER A 518 14.67 -32.13 -18.36
N GLN A 519 15.01 -32.44 -17.10
CA GLN A 519 14.70 -33.76 -16.51
C GLN A 519 13.76 -33.78 -15.29
N ARG A 520 12.85 -32.82 -15.15
CA ARG A 520 11.73 -32.96 -14.19
C ARG A 520 10.37 -32.59 -14.79
N SER A 521 9.90 -33.38 -15.75
CA SER A 521 8.46 -33.69 -15.88
C SER A 521 8.21 -34.80 -16.90
N VAL A 522 8.15 -36.06 -16.47
CA VAL A 522 7.33 -37.07 -17.17
C VAL A 522 6.80 -38.05 -16.14
N GLY A 523 5.48 -38.20 -16.09
CA GLY A 523 4.83 -39.40 -15.55
C GLY A 523 3.52 -39.16 -14.80
N LYS A 524 2.43 -38.78 -15.48
CA LYS A 524 1.27 -39.68 -15.74
C LYS A 524 0.16 -38.95 -16.50
N THR A 525 -0.13 -39.46 -17.69
CA THR A 525 -1.28 -39.12 -18.52
C THR A 525 -2.48 -39.92 -18.05
N THR A 526 -3.58 -39.24 -17.73
CA THR A 526 -4.96 -39.76 -17.87
C THR A 526 -5.84 -38.55 -18.18
N GLY A 527 -6.41 -38.53 -19.39
CA GLY A 527 -7.19 -37.41 -19.90
C GLY A 527 -8.57 -37.30 -19.27
N ILE A 528 -9.01 -36.06 -19.08
CA ILE A 528 -10.42 -35.66 -19.06
C ILE A 528 -10.48 -34.32 -19.78
N GLN A 529 -11.31 -34.30 -20.82
CA GLN A 529 -11.71 -33.17 -21.64
C GLN A 529 -12.52 -32.20 -20.76
N GLY A 530 -12.16 -30.92 -20.76
CA GLY A 530 -12.85 -29.87 -20.03
C GLY A 530 -12.54 -28.55 -20.73
N ASP A 531 -13.42 -28.16 -21.64
CA ASP A 531 -13.40 -26.88 -22.34
C ASP A 531 -13.65 -25.74 -21.33
N ASP A 532 -12.74 -24.77 -21.30
CA ASP A 532 -12.87 -23.50 -20.56
C ASP A 532 -13.55 -22.45 -21.47
N PRO A 533 -14.74 -21.91 -21.12
CA PRO A 533 -15.49 -20.96 -21.95
C PRO A 533 -15.18 -19.50 -21.57
N GLU A 534 -13.90 -19.13 -21.48
CA GLU A 534 -13.50 -17.73 -21.21
C GLU A 534 -12.44 -17.18 -22.18
N ALA A 535 -12.06 -17.97 -23.19
CA ALA A 535 -11.07 -17.58 -24.21
C ALA A 535 -11.66 -17.12 -25.55
N GLN A 536 -12.99 -16.93 -25.65
CA GLN A 536 -13.68 -16.64 -26.93
C GLN A 536 -14.36 -15.26 -27.04
N LEU A 537 -14.17 -14.35 -26.08
CA LEU A 537 -14.83 -13.03 -26.10
C LEU A 537 -13.92 -11.85 -26.52
N THR A 538 -12.74 -12.12 -27.07
CA THR A 538 -11.79 -11.07 -27.50
C THR A 538 -11.32 -11.16 -28.96
N SER A 539 -11.90 -12.03 -29.79
CA SER A 539 -11.52 -12.14 -31.21
C SER A 539 -12.44 -11.41 -32.20
N ASP A 540 -13.63 -10.96 -31.82
CA ASP A 540 -14.67 -10.59 -32.80
C ASP A 540 -14.98 -9.08 -32.89
N VAL A 541 -14.02 -8.20 -32.57
CA VAL A 541 -14.18 -6.72 -32.72
C VAL A 541 -13.24 -6.11 -33.77
N TYR A 542 -12.52 -6.92 -34.55
CA TYR A 542 -11.76 -6.42 -35.70
C TYR A 542 -11.95 -7.34 -36.91
N THR A 543 -13.15 -7.35 -37.48
CA THR A 543 -13.40 -7.71 -38.90
C THR A 543 -14.83 -7.31 -39.28
N GLU A 544 -15.03 -6.01 -39.52
CA GLU A 544 -15.67 -5.41 -40.70
C GLU A 544 -15.68 -3.88 -40.58
#